data_AF-A0A6L8LT18-F1
#
_entry.id   AF-A0A6L8LT18-F1
#
_cell.length_a   1.000
_cell.length_b   1.000
_cell.length_c   1.000
_cell.angle_alpha   90.00
_cell.angle_beta   90.00
_cell.angle_gamma   90.00
#
_symmetry.space_group_name_H-M   'P 1'
#
loop_
_entity.id
_entity.type
_entity.pdbx_description
1 polymer ?
#
loop_
_entity_poly.entity_id
_entity_poly.type
_entity_poly.pdbx_seq_one_letter_code
_entity_poly.pdbx_strand_id
1 'polypeptide(L)'
;MKQSGVFLSLSLAFFPLMSIAQEFNIFCYDEQEDEWDWSENKQVFDWPVMTQEQPWENSYFKFVPISESTYKSLDGFCPQGSVAQPAEGHFSTWKVFYVTDGQRSYFAPGKRSYHNLIDHVFLRFSDANLKENVQRVTNTLDSLREMNGYRYNYIDKNERTEIGLIAQEVERLYPELIYTHSESGYMQVDYRGMVAILLESIKELDERVSDMENKQP
;
A
#
# COMPACT_ATOMS: atom_id res chain seq x y z
N MET A 1 -20.16 18.15 -48.56
CA MET A 1 -19.63 18.73 -47.31
C MET A 1 -20.75 18.85 -46.29
N LYS A 2 -20.72 18.00 -45.25
CA LYS A 2 -21.19 18.25 -43.88
C LYS A 2 -20.86 16.96 -43.10
N GLN A 3 -19.75 16.99 -42.37
CA GLN A 3 -19.40 15.94 -41.41
C GLN A 3 -20.29 16.16 -40.17
N SER A 4 -21.10 15.17 -39.83
CA SER A 4 -21.69 15.07 -38.48
C SER A 4 -20.70 14.34 -37.60
N GLY A 5 -20.04 15.09 -36.72
CA GLY A 5 -19.25 14.52 -35.63
C GLY A 5 -20.18 13.94 -34.57
N VAL A 6 -20.11 12.63 -34.38
CA VAL A 6 -20.72 11.94 -33.23
C VAL A 6 -19.79 12.19 -32.04
N PHE A 7 -20.20 13.05 -31.11
CA PHE A 7 -19.58 13.13 -29.79
C PHE A 7 -20.01 11.90 -29.00
N LEU A 8 -19.14 10.90 -28.93
CA LEU A 8 -19.29 9.78 -28.02
C LEU A 8 -18.97 10.32 -26.61
N SER A 9 -20.00 10.65 -25.83
CA SER A 9 -19.83 10.91 -24.40
C SER A 9 -19.40 9.60 -23.75
N LEU A 10 -18.11 9.49 -23.42
CA LEU A 10 -17.57 8.40 -22.63
C LEU A 10 -18.09 8.58 -21.20
N SER A 11 -19.29 8.05 -20.93
CA SER A 11 -19.80 7.90 -19.57
C SER A 11 -18.91 6.88 -18.86
N LEU A 12 -17.97 7.36 -18.04
CA LEU A 12 -17.31 6.51 -17.04
C LEU A 12 -18.43 5.91 -16.18
N ALA A 13 -18.72 4.63 -16.40
CA ALA A 13 -19.60 3.87 -15.53
C ALA A 13 -18.88 3.73 -14.19
N PHE A 14 -19.31 4.55 -13.23
CA PHE A 14 -18.88 4.48 -11.84
C PHE A 14 -19.46 3.18 -11.27
N PHE A 15 -18.64 2.13 -11.19
CA PHE A 15 -18.95 0.96 -10.38
C PHE A 15 -18.33 1.18 -9.01
N PRO A 16 -19.09 1.64 -7.99
CA PRO A 16 -18.56 1.69 -6.64
C PRO A 16 -18.37 0.25 -6.17
N LEU A 17 -17.11 -0.19 -6.09
CA LEU A 17 -16.71 -1.31 -5.26
C LEU A 17 -17.16 -1.03 -3.82
N MET A 18 -17.65 -2.08 -3.15
CA MET A 18 -18.27 -2.07 -1.81
C MET A 18 -17.87 -0.88 -0.92
N SER A 19 -18.86 -0.02 -0.65
CA SER A 19 -18.79 1.04 0.34
C SER A 19 -18.82 0.41 1.74
N ILE A 20 -17.68 0.38 2.42
CA ILE A 20 -17.62 0.09 3.87
C ILE A 20 -17.58 1.44 4.59
N ALA A 21 -18.48 1.63 5.55
CA ALA A 21 -18.45 2.78 6.44
C ALA A 21 -17.26 2.63 7.40
N GLN A 22 -16.51 3.70 7.59
CA GLN A 22 -15.29 3.70 8.40
C GLN A 22 -15.31 4.89 9.34
N GLU A 23 -14.87 4.67 10.58
CA GLU A 23 -14.70 5.72 11.58
C GLU A 23 -13.46 6.58 11.28
N PHE A 24 -13.64 7.90 11.26
CA PHE A 24 -12.55 8.88 11.14
C PHE A 24 -12.90 10.23 11.79
N ASN A 25 -11.87 11.00 12.14
CA ASN A 25 -11.97 12.38 12.60
C ASN A 25 -11.76 13.34 11.42
N ILE A 26 -12.05 14.62 11.62
CA ILE A 26 -11.76 15.67 10.63
C ILE A 26 -10.61 16.55 11.14
N PHE A 27 -9.61 16.72 10.28
CA PHE A 27 -8.41 17.51 10.52
C PHE A 27 -8.35 18.70 9.55
N CYS A 28 -7.65 19.77 9.91
CA CYS A 28 -7.42 20.90 9.03
C CYS A 28 -6.01 20.85 8.43
N TYR A 29 -5.93 20.65 7.11
CA TYR A 29 -4.68 20.57 6.37
C TYR A 29 -4.25 21.94 5.87
N ASP A 30 -3.03 22.35 6.20
CA ASP A 30 -2.35 23.53 5.65
C ASP A 30 -1.25 23.08 4.68
N GLU A 31 -1.18 23.69 3.49
CA GLU A 31 -0.13 23.41 2.49
C GLU A 31 1.19 24.14 2.78
N GLN A 32 1.18 25.17 3.63
CA GLN A 32 2.34 26.03 3.90
C GLN A 32 3.17 25.55 5.09
N GLU A 33 2.55 24.83 6.03
CA GLU A 33 3.22 24.26 7.20
C GLU A 33 3.13 22.73 7.13
N ASP A 34 4.27 22.07 6.88
CA ASP A 34 4.40 20.60 6.98
C ASP A 34 4.50 20.15 8.47
N GLU A 35 4.19 21.08 9.39
CA GLU A 35 4.21 20.88 10.83
C GLU A 35 2.84 20.49 11.38
N TRP A 36 2.88 19.54 12.30
CA TRP A 36 1.80 18.63 12.63
C TRP A 36 0.80 19.18 13.67
N ASP A 37 0.52 20.48 13.65
CA ASP A 37 -0.40 21.15 14.59
C ASP A 37 -1.81 21.24 14.02
N TRP A 38 -2.45 20.09 13.89
CA TRP A 38 -3.80 19.98 13.34
C TRP A 38 -4.85 20.41 14.38
N SER A 39 -5.73 21.34 14.01
CA SER A 39 -6.99 21.50 14.74
C SER A 39 -7.90 20.30 14.42
N GLU A 40 -8.03 19.39 15.38
CA GLU A 40 -8.88 18.20 15.29
C GLU A 40 -10.33 18.52 15.68
N ASN A 41 -11.27 18.15 14.81
CA ASN A 41 -12.64 17.97 15.22
C ASN A 41 -12.76 16.62 15.97
N LYS A 42 -12.95 16.67 17.29
CA LYS A 42 -13.08 15.49 18.17
C LYS A 42 -14.33 14.64 17.91
N GLN A 43 -15.16 15.02 16.94
CA GLN A 43 -16.27 14.22 16.50
C GLN A 43 -15.78 13.11 15.57
N VAL A 44 -16.11 11.88 15.96
CA VAL A 44 -15.93 10.70 15.10
C VAL A 44 -17.10 10.62 14.13
N PHE A 45 -16.80 10.44 12.85
CA PHE A 45 -17.77 10.24 11.78
C PHE A 45 -17.67 8.82 11.25
N ASP A 46 -18.82 8.17 11.07
CA ASP A 46 -18.93 6.86 10.42
C ASP A 46 -19.61 7.06 9.05
N TRP A 47 -18.78 7.23 8.02
CA TRP A 47 -19.23 7.55 6.67
C TRP A 47 -18.62 6.59 5.65
N PRO A 48 -19.30 6.38 4.51
CA PRO A 48 -18.81 5.50 3.46
C PRO A 48 -17.49 6.02 2.89
N VAL A 49 -16.52 5.13 2.72
CA VAL A 49 -15.27 5.43 2.01
C VAL A 49 -15.32 4.80 0.63
N MET A 50 -15.05 5.62 -0.39
CA MET A 50 -15.01 5.22 -1.79
C MET A 50 -13.59 5.34 -2.36
N THR A 51 -13.35 4.67 -3.47
CA THR A 51 -12.06 4.66 -4.17
C THR A 51 -12.21 5.26 -5.55
N GLN A 52 -11.32 6.18 -5.91
CA GLN A 52 -11.17 6.69 -7.26
C GLN A 52 -9.88 6.13 -7.86
N GLU A 53 -10.03 5.30 -8.90
CA GLU A 53 -8.89 4.78 -9.66
C GLU A 53 -8.41 5.81 -10.68
N GLN A 54 -7.09 5.85 -10.89
CA GLN A 54 -6.42 6.58 -11.96
C GLN A 54 -5.62 5.59 -12.81
N PRO A 55 -6.25 4.97 -13.83
CA PRO A 55 -5.65 3.87 -14.58
C PRO A 55 -4.29 4.20 -15.21
N TRP A 56 -4.13 5.46 -15.65
CA TRP A 56 -2.93 5.96 -16.32
C TRP A 56 -1.71 6.11 -15.40
N GLU A 57 -1.95 6.21 -14.08
CA GLU A 57 -0.94 6.39 -13.06
C GLU A 57 -0.77 5.14 -12.19
N ASN A 58 -1.50 4.06 -12.51
CA ASN A 58 -1.53 2.81 -11.75
C ASN A 58 -1.75 3.05 -10.23
N SER A 59 -2.60 4.04 -9.94
CA SER A 59 -2.83 4.56 -8.60
C SER A 59 -4.32 4.68 -8.33
N TYR A 60 -4.65 4.76 -7.04
CA TYR A 60 -5.97 5.15 -6.59
C TYR A 60 -5.86 6.03 -5.35
N PHE A 61 -6.90 6.80 -5.07
CA PHE A 61 -7.02 7.48 -3.78
C PHE A 61 -8.40 7.21 -3.19
N LYS A 62 -8.48 7.30 -1.86
CA LYS A 62 -9.74 7.13 -1.13
C LYS A 62 -10.40 8.48 -0.88
N PHE A 63 -11.72 8.51 -0.91
CA PHE A 63 -12.51 9.72 -0.69
C PHE A 63 -13.81 9.43 0.05
N VAL A 64 -14.38 10.47 0.66
CA VAL A 64 -15.62 10.39 1.45
C VAL A 64 -16.68 11.27 0.79
N PRO A 65 -17.84 10.72 0.35
CA PRO A 65 -18.91 11.52 -0.21
C PRO A 65 -19.71 12.24 0.88
N ILE A 66 -19.85 13.56 0.76
CA ILE A 66 -20.66 14.38 1.68
C ILE A 66 -21.45 15.47 0.94
N SER A 67 -22.46 16.07 1.59
CA SER A 67 -23.17 17.20 1.02
C SER A 67 -22.38 18.51 1.13
N GLU A 68 -22.66 19.44 0.22
CA GLU A 68 -22.13 20.81 0.23
C GLU A 68 -22.34 21.53 1.58
N SER A 69 -23.51 21.35 2.20
CA SER A 69 -23.82 21.94 3.51
C SER A 69 -22.92 21.38 4.62
N THR A 70 -22.68 20.07 4.60
CA THR A 70 -21.79 19.40 5.56
C THR A 70 -20.35 19.85 5.35
N TYR A 71 -19.88 19.88 4.09
CA TYR A 71 -18.53 20.31 3.79
C TYR A 71 -18.28 21.75 4.27
N LYS A 72 -19.18 22.69 3.99
CA LYS A 72 -19.06 24.08 4.49
C LYS A 72 -19.04 24.19 6.00
N SER A 73 -19.82 23.36 6.70
CA SER A 73 -19.81 23.33 8.16
C SER A 73 -18.48 22.81 8.71
N LEU A 74 -17.86 21.85 8.03
CA LEU A 74 -16.55 21.32 8.41
C LEU A 74 -15.43 22.30 8.03
N ASP A 75 -15.41 22.79 6.81
CA ASP A 75 -14.37 23.71 6.36
C ASP A 75 -14.38 25.03 7.16
N GLY A 76 -15.57 25.49 7.58
CA GLY A 76 -15.72 26.69 8.40
C GLY A 76 -15.13 26.62 9.82
N PHE A 77 -14.77 25.44 10.35
CA PHE A 77 -14.03 25.34 11.62
C PHE A 77 -12.51 25.46 11.42
N CYS A 78 -12.03 25.30 10.19
CA CYS A 78 -10.60 25.33 9.89
C CYS A 78 -10.06 26.76 9.84
N PRO A 79 -8.83 27.02 10.36
CA PRO A 79 -8.16 28.30 10.19
C PRO A 79 -8.03 28.72 8.72
N GLN A 80 -7.97 30.03 8.47
CA GLN A 80 -7.77 30.55 7.12
C GLN A 80 -6.45 30.04 6.53
N GLY A 81 -6.51 29.47 5.32
CA GLY A 81 -5.35 28.87 4.66
C GLY A 81 -5.31 27.35 4.78
N SER A 82 -6.11 26.76 5.68
CA SER A 82 -6.26 25.32 5.84
C SER A 82 -7.61 24.79 5.34
N VAL A 83 -7.71 23.49 5.10
CA VAL A 83 -8.90 22.83 4.55
C VAL A 83 -9.28 21.56 5.32
N ALA A 84 -10.59 21.32 5.47
CA ALA A 84 -11.06 20.16 6.22
C ALA A 84 -10.84 18.84 5.46
N GLN A 85 -10.23 17.85 6.13
CA GLN A 85 -9.93 16.53 5.58
C GLN A 85 -10.23 15.38 6.57
N PRO A 86 -10.82 14.26 6.08
CA PRO A 86 -11.04 13.08 6.91
C PRO A 86 -9.78 12.21 7.05
N ALA A 87 -9.48 11.80 8.28
CA ALA A 87 -8.40 10.88 8.62
C ALA A 87 -8.70 10.07 9.90
N GLU A 88 -8.25 8.82 9.98
CA GLU A 88 -8.41 7.93 11.13
C GLU A 88 -7.55 8.34 12.32
N GLY A 89 -6.47 9.08 12.07
CA GLY A 89 -5.56 9.56 13.10
C GLY A 89 -4.33 10.20 12.50
N HIS A 90 -3.43 10.65 13.38
CA HIS A 90 -2.25 11.43 13.02
C HIS A 90 -1.39 10.78 11.93
N PHE A 91 -1.22 9.46 11.97
CA PHE A 91 -0.37 8.71 11.01
C PHE A 91 -1.15 8.03 9.89
N SER A 92 -2.43 8.37 9.68
CA SER A 92 -3.25 7.71 8.68
C SER A 92 -3.11 8.34 7.28
N THR A 93 -3.71 7.69 6.29
CA THR A 93 -3.64 8.14 4.90
C THR A 93 -4.73 9.18 4.64
N TRP A 94 -4.35 10.25 3.94
CA TRP A 94 -5.21 11.37 3.62
C TRP A 94 -6.30 10.96 2.64
N LYS A 95 -7.54 11.20 3.05
CA LYS A 95 -8.72 11.15 2.20
C LYS A 95 -9.15 12.58 1.88
N VAL A 96 -9.86 12.73 0.78
CA VAL A 96 -10.51 13.99 0.41
C VAL A 96 -12.01 13.82 0.41
N PHE A 97 -12.75 14.92 0.58
CA PHE A 97 -14.20 14.90 0.41
C PHE A 97 -14.57 14.94 -1.07
N TYR A 98 -15.57 14.15 -1.45
CA TYR A 98 -16.30 14.30 -2.70
C TYR A 98 -17.63 14.97 -2.37
N VAL A 99 -17.72 16.24 -2.72
CA VAL A 99 -18.80 17.13 -2.29
C VAL A 99 -19.86 17.19 -3.38
N THR A 100 -21.14 17.11 -3.00
CA THR A 100 -22.27 17.24 -3.93
C THR A 100 -23.36 18.15 -3.37
N ASP A 101 -23.98 18.96 -4.24
CA ASP A 101 -25.17 19.77 -3.93
C ASP A 101 -26.45 19.23 -4.64
N GLY A 102 -26.33 18.08 -5.32
CA GLY A 102 -27.39 17.48 -6.13
C GLY A 102 -27.43 17.94 -7.59
N GLN A 103 -26.76 19.03 -7.95
CA GLN A 103 -26.59 19.49 -9.33
C GLN A 103 -25.15 19.38 -9.82
N ARG A 104 -24.19 19.56 -8.91
CA ARG A 104 -22.75 19.54 -9.17
C ARG A 104 -22.06 18.67 -8.14
N SER A 105 -20.93 18.12 -8.55
CA SER A 105 -20.04 17.38 -7.68
C SER A 105 -18.59 17.69 -7.98
N TYR A 106 -17.75 17.72 -6.95
CA TYR A 106 -16.33 18.02 -7.05
C TYR A 106 -15.55 17.41 -5.89
N PHE A 107 -14.24 17.22 -6.07
CA PHE A 107 -13.36 16.89 -4.95
C PHE A 107 -12.95 18.18 -4.24
N ALA A 108 -13.11 18.21 -2.92
CA ALA A 108 -12.62 19.30 -2.09
C ALA A 108 -11.09 19.46 -2.23
N PRO A 109 -10.54 20.66 -1.99
CA PRO A 109 -9.09 20.86 -1.87
C PRO A 109 -8.50 20.02 -0.73
N GLY A 110 -7.18 19.79 -0.79
CA GLY A 110 -6.45 19.05 0.24
C GLY A 110 -5.52 17.96 -0.30
N LYS A 111 -4.72 17.39 0.60
CA LYS A 111 -3.75 16.35 0.30
C LYS A 111 -4.45 15.04 -0.03
N ARG A 112 -4.04 14.41 -1.13
CA ARG A 112 -4.50 13.05 -1.48
C ARG A 112 -3.37 12.09 -1.18
N SER A 113 -3.64 11.07 -0.36
CA SER A 113 -2.75 9.92 -0.32
C SER A 113 -3.03 9.06 -1.55
N TYR A 114 -2.20 9.22 -2.56
CA TYR A 114 -2.20 8.34 -3.72
C TYR A 114 -1.58 7.01 -3.31
N HIS A 115 -2.38 5.97 -3.42
CA HIS A 115 -1.97 4.60 -3.26
C HIS A 115 -1.62 4.07 -4.64
N ASN A 116 -0.33 4.01 -4.95
CA ASN A 116 0.12 3.21 -6.07
C ASN A 116 -0.15 1.74 -5.73
N LEU A 117 -0.61 0.96 -6.70
CA LEU A 117 -0.76 -0.49 -6.52
C LEU A 117 0.58 -1.19 -6.22
N ILE A 118 1.72 -0.47 -6.28
CA ILE A 118 3.09 -0.99 -6.16
C ILE A 118 3.91 -0.32 -5.03
N ASP A 119 3.80 0.99 -4.75
CA ASP A 119 4.82 1.69 -3.91
C ASP A 119 4.83 1.33 -2.41
N HIS A 120 3.70 0.99 -1.81
CA HIS A 120 3.69 0.57 -0.39
C HIS A 120 4.14 -0.88 -0.19
N VAL A 121 4.46 -1.62 -1.26
CA VAL A 121 4.92 -3.01 -1.15
C VAL A 121 6.43 -3.08 -0.86
N PHE A 122 7.23 -2.13 -1.37
CA PHE A 122 8.69 -2.20 -1.30
C PHE A 122 9.34 -1.30 -0.22
N LEU A 123 8.76 -0.15 0.12
CA LEU A 123 9.31 0.72 1.17
C LEU A 123 8.80 0.30 2.57
N ARG A 124 9.72 0.15 3.53
CA ARG A 124 9.45 -0.27 4.91
C ARG A 124 10.33 0.52 5.89
N PHE A 125 9.78 0.91 7.03
CA PHE A 125 10.58 1.45 8.13
C PHE A 125 11.57 0.38 8.61
N SER A 126 12.87 0.70 8.60
CA SER A 126 13.96 -0.24 8.94
C SER A 126 14.97 0.34 9.93
N ASP A 127 14.63 1.48 10.54
CA ASP A 127 15.46 2.16 11.54
C ASP A 127 15.74 1.24 12.75
N ALA A 128 16.95 1.30 13.29
CA ALA A 128 17.37 0.46 14.42
C ALA A 128 16.54 0.75 15.68
N ASN A 129 16.06 1.97 15.87
CA ASN A 129 15.25 2.37 17.02
C ASN A 129 13.84 1.76 17.02
N LEU A 130 13.42 1.16 15.89
CA LEU A 130 12.12 0.51 15.73
C LEU A 130 12.21 -1.02 15.87
N LYS A 131 13.38 -1.55 16.25
CA LYS A 131 13.66 -2.99 16.29
C LYS A 131 14.20 -3.40 17.66
N GLU A 132 13.75 -4.54 18.14
CA GLU A 132 14.30 -5.22 19.32
C GLU A 132 14.75 -6.64 18.95
N ASN A 133 15.55 -7.26 19.81
CA ASN A 133 16.05 -8.63 19.61
C ASN A 133 16.76 -8.87 18.27
N VAL A 134 17.48 -7.86 17.78
CA VAL A 134 18.16 -7.91 16.48
C VAL A 134 19.27 -8.96 16.51
N GLN A 135 19.12 -10.00 15.70
CA GLN A 135 20.12 -11.05 15.50
C GLN A 135 20.47 -11.14 14.02
N ARG A 136 21.76 -11.37 13.72
CA ARG A 136 22.21 -11.64 12.36
C ARG A 136 21.70 -13.02 11.95
N VAL A 137 21.14 -13.14 10.76
CA VAL A 137 20.78 -14.44 10.20
C VAL A 137 22.05 -15.14 9.73
N THR A 138 22.19 -16.42 10.04
CA THR A 138 23.39 -17.23 9.76
C THR A 138 22.99 -18.57 9.18
N ASN A 139 23.97 -19.33 8.65
CA ASN A 139 23.75 -20.62 7.99
C ASN A 139 22.83 -20.51 6.78
N THR A 140 22.81 -19.33 6.16
CA THR A 140 21.87 -18.99 5.10
C THR A 140 22.23 -19.69 3.79
N LEU A 141 23.51 -19.85 3.47
CA LEU A 141 23.94 -20.52 2.24
C LEU A 141 23.54 -21.99 2.23
N ASP A 142 23.71 -22.68 3.36
CA ASP A 142 23.34 -24.09 3.47
C ASP A 142 21.82 -24.26 3.51
N SER A 143 21.07 -23.36 4.17
CA SER A 143 19.60 -23.33 4.09
C SER A 143 19.09 -23.06 2.66
N LEU A 144 19.69 -22.13 1.91
CA LEU A 144 19.32 -21.87 0.52
C LEU A 144 19.53 -23.10 -0.38
N ARG A 145 20.57 -23.91 -0.13
CA ARG A 145 20.83 -25.16 -0.88
C ARG A 145 19.73 -26.20 -0.69
N GLU A 146 18.95 -26.11 0.38
CA GLU A 146 17.82 -27.00 0.64
C GLU A 146 16.49 -26.52 0.01
N MET A 147 16.46 -25.33 -0.59
CA MET A 147 15.30 -24.79 -1.30
C MET A 147 15.54 -24.76 -2.80
N ASN A 148 14.45 -24.77 -3.57
CA ASN A 148 14.53 -24.71 -5.02
C ASN A 148 13.72 -23.56 -5.60
N GLY A 149 14.20 -23.02 -6.72
CA GLY A 149 13.42 -22.16 -7.60
C GLY A 149 12.57 -23.00 -8.55
N TYR A 150 11.28 -22.71 -8.60
CA TYR A 150 10.30 -23.45 -9.38
C TYR A 150 9.76 -22.61 -10.51
N ARG A 151 9.50 -23.25 -11.66
CA ARG A 151 8.61 -22.72 -12.69
C ARG A 151 7.26 -23.37 -12.52
N TYR A 152 6.20 -22.59 -12.44
CA TYR A 152 4.85 -23.11 -12.22
C TYR A 152 3.79 -22.29 -12.95
N ASN A 153 2.62 -22.88 -13.07
CA ASN A 153 1.40 -22.22 -13.51
C ASN A 153 0.39 -22.35 -12.37
N TYR A 154 -0.40 -21.31 -12.13
CA TYR A 154 -1.50 -21.41 -11.17
C TYR A 154 -2.62 -22.30 -11.72
N ILE A 155 -3.16 -23.16 -10.85
CA ILE A 155 -4.35 -23.96 -11.17
C ILE A 155 -5.51 -23.00 -11.48
N ASP A 156 -6.24 -23.27 -12.56
CA ASP A 156 -7.43 -22.52 -13.00
C ASP A 156 -7.22 -21.00 -13.21
N LYS A 157 -5.96 -20.59 -13.43
CA LYS A 157 -5.60 -19.24 -13.88
C LYS A 157 -4.83 -19.31 -15.20
N ASN A 158 -4.66 -18.14 -15.81
CA ASN A 158 -3.93 -17.90 -17.06
C ASN A 158 -2.76 -18.87 -17.34
N GLU A 159 -2.52 -19.18 -18.62
CA GLU A 159 -1.40 -20.05 -19.07
C GLU A 159 -0.01 -19.42 -18.88
N ARG A 160 0.11 -18.31 -18.16
CA ARG A 160 1.37 -17.63 -17.91
C ARG A 160 2.20 -18.45 -16.92
N THR A 161 3.32 -18.99 -17.38
CA THR A 161 4.31 -19.59 -16.49
C THR A 161 5.00 -18.51 -15.66
N GLU A 162 5.04 -18.72 -14.36
CA GLU A 162 5.74 -17.88 -13.40
C GLU A 162 6.95 -18.62 -12.82
N ILE A 163 7.84 -17.87 -12.17
CA ILE A 163 9.00 -18.40 -11.46
C ILE A 163 8.91 -17.93 -10.01
N GLY A 164 9.08 -18.84 -9.06
CA GLY A 164 9.04 -18.51 -7.65
C GLY A 164 9.41 -19.69 -6.75
N LEU A 165 8.94 -19.61 -5.51
CA LEU A 165 9.20 -20.59 -4.44
C LEU A 165 7.91 -21.32 -4.07
N ILE A 166 8.06 -22.49 -3.45
CA ILE A 166 6.97 -23.22 -2.79
C ILE A 166 6.96 -22.82 -1.31
N ALA A 167 5.83 -22.32 -0.82
CA ALA A 167 5.71 -21.77 0.54
C ALA A 167 6.06 -22.78 1.64
N GLN A 168 5.75 -24.06 1.44
CA GLN A 168 6.03 -25.13 2.39
C GLN A 168 7.53 -25.44 2.54
N GLU A 169 8.32 -25.27 1.46
CA GLU A 169 9.78 -25.41 1.57
C GLU A 169 10.39 -24.26 2.36
N VAL A 170 9.89 -23.04 2.11
CA VAL A 170 10.32 -21.84 2.84
C VAL A 170 9.92 -21.93 4.31
N GLU A 171 8.70 -22.39 4.64
CA GLU A 171 8.23 -22.54 6.02
C GLU A 171 9.15 -23.39 6.89
N ARG A 172 9.67 -24.49 6.33
CA ARG A 172 10.54 -25.42 7.05
C ARG A 172 11.84 -24.77 7.53
N LEU A 173 12.31 -23.75 6.82
CA LEU A 173 13.62 -23.11 7.04
C LEU A 173 13.48 -21.71 7.64
N TYR A 174 12.49 -20.95 7.18
CA TYR A 174 12.21 -19.56 7.54
C TYR A 174 10.70 -19.36 7.76
N PRO A 175 10.13 -19.95 8.83
CA PRO A 175 8.70 -19.84 9.12
C PRO A 175 8.22 -18.39 9.29
N GLU A 176 9.10 -17.48 9.70
CA GLU A 176 8.83 -16.05 9.82
C GLU A 176 8.54 -15.34 8.49
N LEU A 177 8.85 -15.99 7.35
CA LEU A 177 8.56 -15.47 6.02
C LEU A 177 7.23 -15.98 5.45
N ILE A 178 6.44 -16.69 6.24
CA ILE A 178 5.18 -17.27 5.79
C ILE A 178 3.99 -16.55 6.42
N TYR A 179 3.06 -16.15 5.56
CA TYR A 179 1.73 -15.72 5.95
C TYR A 179 0.71 -16.76 5.51
N THR A 180 -0.14 -17.20 6.43
CA THR A 180 -1.23 -18.12 6.13
C THR A 180 -2.54 -17.35 6.08
N HIS A 181 -3.24 -17.42 4.94
CA HIS A 181 -4.53 -16.78 4.79
C HIS A 181 -5.57 -17.47 5.69
N SER A 182 -6.19 -16.71 6.60
CA SER A 182 -7.00 -17.26 7.69
C SER A 182 -8.23 -18.05 7.21
N GLU A 183 -8.81 -17.69 6.06
CA GLU A 183 -10.04 -18.33 5.57
C GLU A 183 -9.77 -19.53 4.67
N SER A 184 -8.73 -19.45 3.83
CA SER A 184 -8.47 -20.47 2.80
C SER A 184 -7.39 -21.47 3.22
N GLY A 185 -6.57 -21.11 4.22
CA GLY A 185 -5.40 -21.89 4.62
C GLY A 185 -4.23 -21.83 3.63
N TYR A 186 -4.34 -21.07 2.53
CA TYR A 186 -3.24 -20.94 1.59
C TYR A 186 -2.10 -20.10 2.17
N MET A 187 -0.88 -20.58 1.95
CA MET A 187 0.34 -19.94 2.41
C MET A 187 0.88 -18.97 1.36
N GLN A 188 1.44 -17.87 1.83
CA GLN A 188 2.05 -16.80 1.03
C GLN A 188 3.47 -16.56 1.55
N VAL A 189 4.40 -16.35 0.63
CA VAL A 189 5.82 -16.10 0.96
C VAL A 189 6.08 -14.59 0.99
N ASP A 190 6.74 -14.11 2.03
CA ASP A 190 7.32 -12.77 2.12
C ASP A 190 8.67 -12.71 1.40
N TYR A 191 8.61 -12.47 0.09
CA TYR A 191 9.81 -12.34 -0.75
C TYR A 191 10.73 -11.17 -0.33
N ARG A 192 10.29 -10.24 0.52
CA ARG A 192 11.12 -9.12 0.98
C ARG A 192 12.18 -9.59 1.96
N GLY A 193 11.80 -10.47 2.89
CA GLY A 193 12.74 -11.05 3.85
C GLY A 193 13.82 -11.91 3.19
N MET A 194 13.48 -12.55 2.06
CA MET A 194 14.44 -13.33 1.26
C MET A 194 15.64 -12.51 0.79
N VAL A 195 15.51 -11.18 0.61
CA VAL A 195 16.64 -10.31 0.22
C VAL A 195 17.74 -10.32 1.29
N ALA A 196 17.38 -10.30 2.58
CA ALA A 196 18.34 -10.37 3.67
C ALA A 196 19.02 -11.74 3.75
N ILE A 197 18.27 -12.82 3.51
CA ILE A 197 18.81 -14.19 3.44
C ILE A 197 19.83 -14.32 2.31
N LEU A 198 19.48 -13.85 1.10
CA LEU A 198 20.35 -13.87 -0.07
C LEU A 198 21.63 -13.06 0.16
N LEU A 199 21.52 -11.88 0.81
CA LEU A 199 22.68 -11.06 1.17
C LEU A 199 23.65 -11.82 2.07
N GLU A 200 23.16 -12.44 3.14
CA GLU A 200 24.03 -13.18 4.06
C GLU A 200 24.61 -14.44 3.41
N SER A 201 23.87 -15.09 2.50
CA SER A 201 24.38 -16.25 1.76
C SER A 201 25.50 -15.90 0.79
N ILE A 202 25.43 -14.73 0.16
CA ILE A 202 26.53 -14.20 -0.68
C ILE A 202 27.77 -13.95 0.18
N LYS A 203 27.62 -13.40 1.37
CA LYS A 203 28.76 -13.19 2.30
C LYS A 203 29.35 -14.51 2.76
N GLU A 204 28.52 -15.48 3.16
CA GLU A 204 28.99 -16.83 3.54
C GLU A 204 29.69 -17.55 2.37
N LEU A 205 29.22 -17.34 1.14
CA LEU A 205 29.86 -17.88 -0.06
C LEU A 205 31.22 -17.22 -0.32
N ASP A 206 31.29 -15.89 -0.23
CA ASP A 206 32.53 -15.11 -0.42
C ASP A 206 33.61 -15.48 0.60
N GLU A 207 33.22 -15.67 1.87
CA GLU A 207 34.10 -16.18 2.93
C GLU A 207 34.67 -17.56 2.58
N ARG A 208 33.82 -18.49 2.11
CA ARG A 208 34.27 -19.83 1.68
C ARG A 208 35.22 -19.76 0.48
N VAL A 209 34.98 -18.88 -0.48
CA VAL A 209 35.85 -18.70 -1.66
C VAL A 209 37.20 -18.15 -1.24
N SER A 210 37.21 -17.08 -0.45
CA SER A 210 38.44 -16.46 0.08
C SER A 210 39.28 -17.46 0.88
N ASP A 211 38.63 -18.29 1.70
CA ASP A 211 39.30 -19.35 2.46
C ASP A 211 39.94 -20.42 1.57
N MET A 212 39.33 -20.73 0.42
CA MET A 212 39.88 -21.69 -0.53
C MET A 212 41.08 -21.10 -1.29
N GLU A 213 40.99 -19.84 -1.71
CA GLU A 213 42.08 -19.15 -2.42
C GLU A 213 43.31 -18.98 -1.53
N ASN A 214 43.13 -18.62 -0.26
CA ASN A 214 44.24 -18.48 0.70
C ASN A 214 44.89 -19.81 1.09
N LYS A 215 44.23 -20.95 0.82
CA LYS A 215 44.77 -22.30 1.06
C LYS A 215 45.44 -22.91 -0.17
N GLN A 216 45.38 -22.25 -1.33
CA GLN A 216 46.16 -22.67 -2.50
C GLN A 216 47.59 -22.09 -2.37
N PRO A 217 48.63 -22.94 -2.26
CA PRO A 217 50.02 -22.50 -2.19
C PRO A 217 50.55 -21.95 -3.52
#